data_AF-A0A923VHM8-F1
#
_entry.id   AF-A0A923VHM8-F1
#
_cell.length_a   1.000
_cell.length_b   1.000
_cell.length_c   1.000
_cell.angle_alpha   90.00
_cell.angle_beta   90.00
_cell.angle_gamma   90.00
#
_symmetry.space_group_name_H-M   'P 1'
#
loop_
_entity.id
_entity.type
_entity.pdbx_description
1 polymer ?
#
loop_
_entity_poly.entity_id
_entity_poly.type
_entity_poly.pdbx_seq_one_letter_code
_entity_poly.pdbx_strand_id
1 'polypeptide(L)' 'CPIFDKEIQAELKNILQIQLSDNIKARKLDNALSNQYINPRNTKKIRSQVETYNYLYRKLST' A
#
# COMPACT_ATOMS: atom_id res chain seq x y z
N CYS A 1 17.68 8.22 -9.56
CA CYS A 1 17.82 7.18 -10.60
C CYS A 1 16.46 6.96 -11.25
N PRO A 2 16.27 7.23 -12.56
CA PRO A 2 15.00 6.99 -13.24
C PRO A 2 14.81 5.49 -13.54
N ILE A 3 13.54 5.04 -13.50
CA ILE A 3 13.15 3.69 -13.90
C ILE A 3 12.60 3.81 -15.31
N PHE A 4 13.24 3.17 -16.30
CA PHE A 4 12.82 3.27 -17.70
C PHE A 4 11.81 2.20 -18.11
N ASP A 5 11.90 1.03 -17.50
CA ASP A 5 11.03 -0.11 -17.77
C ASP A 5 9.57 0.21 -17.35
N LYS A 6 8.65 0.07 -18.31
CA LYS A 6 7.23 0.37 -18.12
C LYS A 6 6.53 -0.64 -17.21
N GLU A 7 6.95 -1.89 -17.22
CA GLU A 7 6.40 -2.94 -16.36
C GLU A 7 6.80 -2.68 -14.90
N ILE A 8 8.06 -2.32 -14.67
CA ILE A 8 8.54 -1.96 -13.32
C ILE A 8 7.84 -0.69 -12.82
N GLN A 9 7.64 0.31 -13.69
CA GLN A 9 6.85 1.50 -13.35
C GLN A 9 5.42 1.13 -12.94
N ALA A 10 4.77 0.23 -13.67
CA ALA A 10 3.41 -0.22 -13.35
C ALA A 10 3.36 -1.00 -12.03
N GLU A 11 4.31 -1.90 -11.80
CA GLU A 11 4.43 -2.64 -10.55
C GLU A 11 4.57 -1.71 -9.35
N LEU A 12 5.47 -0.73 -9.42
CA LEU A 12 5.66 0.23 -8.34
C LEU A 12 4.40 1.08 -8.10
N LYS A 13 3.69 1.49 -9.16
CA LYS A 13 2.40 2.19 -9.01
C LYS A 13 1.37 1.33 -8.29
N ASN A 14 1.30 0.03 -8.59
CA ASN A 14 0.39 -0.89 -7.90
C ASN A 14 0.78 -1.05 -6.42
N ILE A 15 2.07 -1.20 -6.10
CA ILE A 15 2.55 -1.27 -4.71
C ILE A 15 2.21 0.02 -3.96
N LEU A 16 2.39 1.20 -4.57
CA LEU A 16 2.01 2.48 -3.97
C LEU A 16 0.51 2.57 -3.71
N GLN A 17 -0.33 2.09 -4.63
CA GLN A 17 -1.78 2.03 -4.41
C GLN A 17 -2.16 1.10 -3.25
N ILE A 18 -1.48 -0.04 -3.11
CA ILE A 18 -1.64 -0.94 -1.95
C ILE A 18 -1.26 -0.22 -0.65
N GLN A 19 -0.15 0.52 -0.64
CA GLN A 19 0.28 1.29 0.53
C GLN A 19 -0.70 2.40 0.90
N LEU A 20 -1.22 3.13 -0.08
CA LEU A 20 -2.19 4.21 0.14
C LEU A 20 -3.57 3.72 0.58
N SER A 21 -3.91 2.44 0.33
CA SER A 21 -5.16 1.82 0.77
C SER A 21 -5.07 1.14 2.14
N ASP A 22 -3.90 1.18 2.80
CA ASP A 22 -3.73 0.63 4.14
C ASP A 22 -4.62 1.35 5.16
N ASN A 23 -5.34 0.57 5.95
CA ASN A 23 -6.23 1.07 7.02
C ASN A 23 -6.05 0.28 8.32
N ILE A 24 -4.90 -0.35 8.51
CA ILE A 24 -4.55 -1.10 9.73
C ILE A 24 -3.33 -0.51 10.40
N LYS A 25 -2.33 -0.10 9.62
CA LYS A 25 -1.08 0.49 10.10
C LYS A 25 -0.83 1.88 9.58
N ALA A 26 -1.56 2.33 8.57
CA ALA A 26 -1.49 3.71 8.11
C ALA A 26 -1.91 4.72 9.20
N ARG A 27 -1.22 5.84 9.22
CA ARG A 27 -1.46 6.95 10.13
C ARG A 27 -1.55 8.27 9.36
N LYS A 28 -2.46 9.14 9.77
CA LYS A 28 -2.57 10.49 9.23
C LYS A 28 -1.51 11.37 9.87
N LEU A 29 -0.68 12.00 9.04
CA LEU A 29 0.18 13.10 9.45
C LEU A 29 -0.65 14.38 9.43
N ASP A 30 -0.78 15.02 10.58
CA ASP A 30 -1.40 16.33 10.74
C ASP A 30 -0.41 17.31 11.38
N ASN A 31 -0.75 18.60 11.35
CA ASN A 31 0.10 19.66 11.93
C ASN A 31 0.24 19.53 13.45
N ALA A 32 -0.65 18.76 14.09
CA ALA A 32 -0.60 18.48 15.52
C ALA A 32 0.28 17.26 15.87
N LEU A 33 0.86 16.59 14.86
CA LEU A 33 1.66 15.36 15.00
C LEU A 33 0.92 14.24 15.76
N SER A 34 -0.40 14.17 15.63
CA SER A 34 -1.26 13.26 16.40
C SER A 34 -1.08 11.79 16.02
N ASN A 35 -0.58 11.53 14.80
CA ASN A 35 -0.28 10.17 14.30
C ASN A 35 -1.48 9.22 14.42
N GLN A 36 -2.69 9.73 14.22
CA GLN A 36 -3.93 8.96 14.33
C GLN A 36 -3.98 7.85 13.28
N TYR A 37 -4.37 6.65 13.71
CA TYR A 37 -4.60 5.53 12.80
C TYR A 37 -5.77 5.81 11.85
N ILE A 38 -5.64 5.37 10.61
CA ILE A 38 -6.75 5.32 9.66
C ILE A 38 -7.65 4.15 10.07
N ASN A 39 -8.69 4.43 10.85
CA ASN A 39 -9.56 3.40 11.42
C ASN A 39 -10.50 2.80 10.35
N PRO A 40 -10.54 1.46 10.19
CA PRO A 40 -11.35 0.79 9.17
C PRO A 40 -12.77 0.52 9.68
N ARG A 41 -13.49 1.55 10.14
CA ARG A 41 -14.90 1.34 10.54
C ARG A 41 -15.71 0.97 9.31
N ASN A 42 -16.33 -0.21 9.34
CA ASN A 42 -17.19 -0.76 8.28
C ASN A 42 -16.52 -0.94 6.90
N THR A 43 -15.19 -1.02 6.83
CA THR A 43 -14.46 -1.28 5.58
C THR A 43 -13.65 -2.56 5.67
N LYS A 44 -13.32 -3.14 4.51
CA LYS A 44 -12.38 -4.26 4.44
C LYS A 44 -11.06 -3.85 5.09
N LYS A 45 -10.53 -4.70 5.97
CA LYS A 45 -9.23 -4.51 6.61
C LYS A 45 -8.13 -4.80 5.59
N ILE A 46 -7.25 -3.83 5.37
CA ILE A 46 -6.16 -3.86 4.40
C ILE A 46 -4.87 -3.52 5.15
N ARG A 47 -3.93 -4.47 5.17
CA ARG A 47 -2.57 -4.27 5.67
C ARG A 47 -1.60 -4.35 4.49
N SER A 48 -1.05 -3.20 4.11
CA SER A 48 -0.21 -3.03 2.92
C SER A 48 0.92 -4.05 2.80
N GLN A 49 1.62 -4.33 3.90
CA GLN A 49 2.73 -5.29 3.91
C GLN A 49 2.29 -6.70 3.47
N VAL A 50 1.13 -7.15 3.93
CA VAL A 50 0.58 -8.48 3.59
C VAL A 50 0.03 -8.47 2.17
N GLU A 51 -0.68 -7.41 1.78
CA GLU A 51 -1.23 -7.29 0.43
C GLU A 51 -0.14 -7.15 -0.64
N THR A 52 0.96 -6.46 -0.32
CA THR A 52 2.13 -6.36 -1.22
C THR A 52 2.76 -7.74 -1.45
N TYR A 53 2.92 -8.52 -0.37
CA TYR A 53 3.38 -9.91 -0.48
C TYR A 53 2.43 -10.74 -1.36
N ASN A 54 1.13 -10.68 -1.08
CA ASN A 54 0.12 -11.42 -1.85
C ASN A 54 0.12 -11.03 -3.34
N TYR A 55 0.26 -9.74 -3.64
CA TYR A 55 0.33 -9.21 -5.00
C TYR A 55 1.53 -9.79 -5.76
N LEU A 56 2.73 -9.71 -5.17
CA LEU A 56 3.95 -10.24 -5.78
C LEU A 56 3.91 -11.77 -5.89
N TYR A 57 3.40 -12.45 -4.87
CA TYR A 57 3.24 -13.91 -4.89
C TYR A 57 2.32 -14.37 -6.03
N ARG A 58 1.18 -13.70 -6.23
CA ARG A 58 0.26 -13.99 -7.35
C ARG A 58 0.92 -13.72 -8.70
N LYS A 59 1.69 -12.64 -8.82
CA LYS A 59 2.42 -12.30 -10.05
C LYS A 59 3.48 -13.35 -10.40
N LEU A 60 4.15 -13.94 -9.40
CA LEU A 60 5.15 -15.00 -9.59
C LEU A 60 4.54 -16.39 -9.80
N SER A 61 3.33 -16.62 -9.30
CA SER A 61 2.62 -17.91 -9.41
C SER A 61 1.76 -18.02 -10.68
N THR A 62 1.75 -16.97 -11.50
CA THR A 62 1.09 -16.90 -12.82
C THR A 62 2.18 -16.97 -13.88
#